data_AF-A0A832GMI2-F1
#
_entry.id   AF-A0A832GMI2-F1
#
_cell.length_a   1.000
_cell.length_b   1.000
_cell.length_c   1.000
_cell.angle_alpha   90.00
_cell.angle_beta   90.00
_cell.angle_gamma   90.00
#
_symmetry.space_group_name_H-M   'P 1'
#
loop_
_entity.id
_entity.type
_entity.pdbx_description
1 polymer ?
#
loop_
_entity_poly.entity_id
_entity_poly.type
_entity_poly.pdbx_seq_one_letter_code
_entity_poly.pdbx_strand_id
1 'polypeptide(L)' 'MGTGCVSLEGKLSERALSFLKLVKERGKVNPEEVVRLTGRPLFQVRSSLRELTQAGFLQVEGQEYSLTEKGLVALKEAM' A
#
# COMPACT_ATOMS: atom_id res chain seq x y z
N MET A 1 19.47 -6.36 0.84
CA MET A 1 18.80 -5.14 0.34
C MET A 1 17.35 -5.48 0.02
N GLY A 2 16.46 -5.42 1.02
CA GLY A 2 15.03 -5.62 0.79
C GLY A 2 14.39 -4.27 0.47
N THR A 3 14.25 -3.95 -0.81
CA THR A 3 13.54 -2.76 -1.32
C THR A 3 12.03 -3.02 -1.47
N GLY A 4 11.49 -3.97 -0.72
CA GLY A 4 10.06 -4.30 -0.72
C GLY A 4 9.26 -3.37 0.18
N CYS A 5 7.96 -3.30 -0.05
CA CYS A 5 7.05 -2.55 0.82
C CYS A 5 6.85 -3.22 2.18
N VAL A 6 7.11 -4.53 2.24
CA VAL A 6 6.93 -5.41 3.40
C VAL A 6 8.27 -6.01 3.80
N SER A 7 8.66 -5.84 5.06
CA SER A 7 9.85 -6.46 5.65
C SER A 7 9.60 -7.94 5.98
N LEU A 8 10.67 -8.73 6.17
CA LEU A 8 10.58 -10.15 6.54
C LEU A 8 9.83 -10.41 7.85
N GLU A 9 9.81 -9.44 8.77
CA GLU A 9 9.00 -9.47 10.01
C GLU A 9 7.51 -9.15 9.79
N GLY A 10 7.07 -8.89 8.55
CA GLY A 10 5.71 -8.41 8.28
C GLY A 10 5.49 -6.93 8.60
N LYS A 11 6.54 -6.20 8.99
CA LYS A 11 6.48 -4.75 9.20
C LYS A 11 6.42 -3.99 7.88
N LEU A 12 5.62 -2.93 7.87
CA LEU A 12 5.47 -2.05 6.72
C LEU A 12 6.56 -0.99 6.71
N SER A 13 7.14 -0.76 5.52
CA SER A 13 8.05 0.37 5.30
C SER A 13 7.30 1.72 5.36
N GLU A 14 8.00 2.83 5.62
CA GLU A 14 7.42 4.19 5.58
C GLU A 14 6.69 4.48 4.25
N ARG A 15 7.20 3.93 3.15
CA ARG A 15 6.57 4.01 1.83
C ARG A 15 5.25 3.25 1.78
N ALA A 16 5.20 2.04 2.34
CA ALA A 16 3.98 1.25 2.42
C ALA A 16 2.93 1.91 3.33
N LEU A 17 3.35 2.47 4.46
CA LEU A 17 2.48 3.22 5.37
C LEU A 17 1.89 4.46 4.70
N SER A 18 2.69 5.18 3.90
CA SER A 18 2.20 6.31 3.11
C SER A 18 1.12 5.90 2.11
N PHE A 19 1.28 4.73 1.45
CA PHE A 19 0.24 4.21 0.55
C PHE A 19 -1.02 3.79 1.31
N LEU A 20 -0.89 3.07 2.42
CA LEU A 20 -2.02 2.65 3.24
C LEU A 20 -2.77 3.87 3.80
N LYS A 21 -2.07 4.91 4.24
CA LYS A 21 -2.68 6.16 4.70
C LYS A 21 -3.46 6.83 3.57
N LEU A 22 -2.88 6.92 2.37
CA LEU A 22 -3.54 7.44 1.17
C LEU A 22 -4.82 6.67 0.84
N VAL A 23 -4.76 5.34 0.83
CA VAL A 23 -5.92 4.47 0.58
C VAL A 23 -6.98 4.69 1.66
N LYS A 24 -6.59 4.82 2.93
CA LYS A 24 -7.51 5.08 4.05
C LYS A 24 -8.20 6.44 3.94
N GLU A 25 -7.47 7.48 3.56
CA GLU A 25 -8.03 8.84 3.40
C GLU A 25 -8.94 8.97 2.18
N ARG A 26 -8.63 8.26 1.09
CA ARG A 26 -9.43 8.26 -0.16
C ARG A 26 -10.51 7.17 -0.20
N GLY A 27 -10.41 6.15 0.64
CA GLY A 27 -11.22 4.93 0.61
C GLY A 27 -10.76 3.92 -0.44
N LYS A 28 -10.84 4.30 -1.72
CA LYS A 28 -10.39 3.50 -2.87
C LYS A 28 -9.40 4.31 -3.70
N VAL A 29 -8.30 3.69 -4.10
CA VAL A 29 -7.31 4.35 -4.95
C VAL A 29 -6.90 3.47 -6.11
N ASN A 30 -6.65 4.08 -7.25
CA ASN A 30 -6.06 3.41 -8.40
C ASN A 30 -4.55 3.69 -8.48
N PRO A 31 -3.76 2.84 -9.14
CA PRO A 31 -2.30 3.01 -9.24
C PRO A 31 -1.89 4.36 -9.83
N GLU A 32 -2.69 4.92 -10.74
CA GLU A 32 -2.41 6.18 -11.42
C GLU A 32 -2.56 7.38 -10.48
N GLU A 33 -3.59 7.37 -9.64
CA GLU A 33 -3.79 8.39 -8.60
C GLU A 33 -2.67 8.34 -7.56
N VAL A 34 -2.26 7.13 -7.19
CA VAL A 34 -1.14 6.91 -6.29
C VAL A 34 0.18 7.44 -6.87
N VAL A 35 0.42 7.25 -8.18
CA VAL A 35 1.55 7.87 -8.90
C VAL A 35 1.48 9.39 -8.83
N ARG A 36 0.31 9.97 -9.11
CA ARG A 36 0.10 11.42 -9.07
C ARG A 36 0.37 12.01 -7.69
N LEU A 37 -0.07 11.32 -6.63
CA LEU A 37 0.04 11.80 -5.25
C LEU A 37 1.45 11.60 -4.67
N THR A 38 2.15 10.53 -5.07
CA THR A 38 3.48 10.21 -4.54
C THR A 38 4.63 10.64 -5.44
N GLY A 39 4.36 11.05 -6.68
CA GLY A 39 5.37 11.36 -7.70
C GLY A 39 6.25 10.16 -8.08
N ARG A 40 5.81 8.94 -7.76
CA ARG A 40 6.59 7.71 -7.97
C ARG A 40 6.28 7.09 -9.33
N PRO A 41 7.23 6.36 -9.94
CA PRO A 41 6.97 5.64 -11.18
C PRO A 41 5.85 4.60 -11.03
N LEU A 42 4.99 4.51 -12.05
CA LEU A 42 3.85 3.58 -12.07
C LEU A 42 4.25 2.13 -11.84
N PHE A 43 5.36 1.67 -12.42
CA PHE A 43 5.83 0.29 -12.22
C PHE A 43 6.18 0.01 -10.75
N GLN A 44 6.77 0.99 -10.04
CA GLN A 44 7.14 0.86 -8.64
C GLN A 44 5.90 0.86 -7.75
N VAL A 45 4.95 1.75 -8.03
CA VAL A 45 3.64 1.79 -7.35
C VAL A 45 2.92 0.46 -7.54
N ARG A 46 2.85 -0.05 -8.77
CA ARG A 46 2.21 -1.35 -9.05
C ARG A 46 2.90 -2.50 -8.33
N SER A 47 4.24 -2.54 -8.28
CA SER A 47 4.96 -3.56 -7.50
C SER A 47 4.60 -3.48 -6.02
N SER A 48 4.66 -2.27 -5.45
CA SER A 48 4.36 -1.98 -4.05
C SER A 48 2.94 -2.41 -3.66
N LEU A 49 1.95 -2.00 -4.46
CA LEU A 49 0.54 -2.35 -4.24
C LEU A 49 0.33 -3.85 -4.35
N ARG A 50 1.01 -4.52 -5.30
CA ARG A 50 0.90 -5.97 -5.49
C ARG A 50 1.48 -6.73 -4.29
N GLU A 51 2.64 -6.32 -3.78
CA GLU A 51 3.23 -6.87 -2.54
C GLU A 51 2.30 -6.69 -1.34
N LEU A 52 1.74 -5.49 -1.15
CA LEU A 52 0.80 -5.20 -0.07
C LEU A 52 -0.48 -6.01 -0.17
N THR A 53 -0.96 -6.23 -1.40
CA THR A 53 -2.14 -7.06 -1.66
C THR A 53 -1.83 -8.54 -1.38
N GLN A 54 -0.69 -9.05 -1.82
CA GLN A 54 -0.25 -10.42 -1.55
C GLN A 54 -0.01 -10.68 -0.06
N ALA A 55 0.48 -9.69 0.67
CA ALA A 55 0.64 -9.77 2.11
C ALA A 55 -0.68 -9.59 2.89
N GLY A 56 -1.78 -9.27 2.20
CA GLY A 56 -3.13 -9.12 2.77
C GLY A 56 -3.41 -7.78 3.45
N PHE A 57 -2.58 -6.76 3.24
CA PHE A 57 -2.80 -5.40 3.76
C PHE A 57 -3.72 -4.55 2.89
N LEU A 58 -3.76 -4.86 1.59
CA LEU A 58 -4.66 -4.24 0.63
C LEU A 58 -5.50 -5.31 -0.05
N GLN A 59 -6.67 -4.92 -0.53
CA GLN A 59 -7.50 -5.73 -1.40
C GLN A 59 -7.70 -5.00 -2.71
N VAL A 60 -7.61 -5.75 -3.81
CA VAL A 60 -7.91 -5.22 -5.13
C VAL A 60 -9.34 -5.59 -5.51
N GLU A 61 -10.14 -4.58 -5.83
CA GLU A 61 -11.50 -4.73 -6.36
C GLU A 61 -11.52 -4.15 -7.78
N GLY A 62 -11.40 -5.02 -8.79
CA GLY A 62 -11.31 -4.60 -10.19
C GLY A 62 -9.99 -3.87 -10.48
N GLN A 63 -10.05 -2.55 -10.55
CA GLN A 63 -8.89 -1.67 -10.83
C GLN A 63 -8.49 -0.79 -9.64
N GLU A 64 -9.23 -0.89 -8.54
CA GLU A 64 -9.05 -0.07 -7.36
C GLU A 64 -8.50 -0.91 -6.21
N TYR A 65 -7.74 -0.25 -5.33
CA TYR A 65 -7.15 -0.82 -4.14
C TYR A 65 -7.84 -0.20 -2.93
N SER A 66 -8.31 -1.08 -2.04
CA SER A 66 -9.00 -0.76 -0.79
C SER A 66 -8.18 -1.28 0.38
N LEU A 67 -8.29 -0.61 1.54
CA LEU A 67 -7.63 -1.07 2.75
C LEU A 67 -8.33 -2.30 3.33
N THR A 68 -7.58 -3.32 3.72
CA THR A 68 -8.13 -4.43 4.52
C THR A 68 -8.07 -4.11 6.01
N GLU A 69 -8.78 -4.89 6.82
CA GLU A 69 -8.69 -4.81 8.27
C GLU A 69 -7.25 -5.00 8.76
N LYS A 70 -6.51 -5.95 8.19
CA LYS A 70 -5.09 -6.18 8.47
C LYS A 70 -4.23 -4.96 8.12
N GLY A 71 -4.48 -4.31 6.98
CA GLY A 71 -3.83 -3.05 6.60
C GLY A 71 -4.11 -1.92 7.58
N LEU A 72 -5.34 -1.85 8.10
CA LEU A 72 -5.76 -0.83 9.04
C LEU A 72 -5.11 -1.00 10.41
N VAL A 73 -5.03 -2.25 10.90
CA VAL A 73 -4.35 -2.60 12.15
C VAL A 73 -2.86 -2.28 12.02
N ALA A 74 -2.21 -2.74 10.95
CA ALA A 74 -0.79 -2.51 10.74
C ALA A 74 -0.44 -1.01 10.59
N LEU A 75 -1.33 -0.22 9.98
CA LEU A 75 -1.20 1.23 9.92
C LEU A 75 -1.34 1.89 11.31
N LYS A 76 -2.22 1.37 12.17
CA LYS A 76 -2.39 1.86 13.55
C LYS A 76 -1.22 1.48 14.45
N GLU A 77 -0.67 0.28 14.32
CA GLU A 77 0.48 -0.18 15.12
C GLU A 77 1.79 0.51 14.73
N ALA A 78 1.89 1.00 13.50
CA ALA A 78 3.05 1.71 12.99
C ALA A 78 3.00 3.23 13.23
N MET A 79 1.94 3.74 13.86
CA MET A 79 1.70 5.16 14.14
C MET A 79 1.76 5.43 15.65
#